data_AF-A0A3C1ACY4-F1
#
_entry.id   AF-A0A3C1ACY4-F1
#
_cell.length_a   1.000
_cell.length_b   1.000
_cell.length_c   1.000
_cell.angle_alpha   90.00
_cell.angle_beta   90.00
_cell.angle_gamma   90.00
#
_symmetry.space_group_name_H-M   'P 1'
#
loop_
_entity.id
_entity.type
_entity.pdbx_description
1 polymer ?
#
loop_
_entity_poly.entity_id
_entity_poly.type
_entity_poly.pdbx_seq_one_letter_code
_entity_poly.pdbx_strand_id
1 'polypeptide(L)'
;MAELRITKLPNIYNREIAYITLYEESDIRQLALYDALILDYTDATGCLKLLRQCRSSFIGSIYLIPIFIYSIEKNIDPKVESMSDGIISSLQVEGIIAKIDKLKSRQANLTTVDSDTPDIRIMTKIMRYLYTREIKLQPIVDPHSSLGYSYPILSEHYNNGNISDMFRLTDDLINREFFKPKFVDRLHLCSNCYSSFINYRETCPKCGSGDLVTENLIHHFVCAYVGPEHDFHSGDYLVCPKCNRMLRHIGVDYDKPSLVYTCRNCLNTFQEPNMEAFCFSCQKHNPVESLIDKQIYSFELTPIG
;
A
#
# COMPACT_ATOMS: atom_id res chain seq x y z
N MET A 1 -10.50 -28.35 22.58
CA MET A 1 -9.65 -27.77 21.53
C MET A 1 -10.57 -27.58 20.35
N ALA A 2 -10.79 -26.34 19.95
CA ALA A 2 -11.82 -25.96 18.99
C ALA A 2 -11.20 -26.09 17.58
N GLU A 3 -11.72 -26.99 16.75
CA GLU A 3 -11.10 -27.43 15.48
C GLU A 3 -11.75 -26.76 14.26
N LEU A 4 -11.03 -26.68 13.13
CA LEU A 4 -11.65 -26.29 11.85
C LEU A 4 -12.84 -27.20 11.56
N ARG A 5 -13.98 -26.61 11.22
CA ARG A 5 -15.10 -27.38 10.72
C ARG A 5 -14.88 -27.71 9.24
N ILE A 6 -14.14 -28.79 9.00
CA ILE A 6 -13.82 -29.29 7.67
C ILE A 6 -14.86 -30.32 7.24
N THR A 7 -15.51 -30.06 6.11
CA THR A 7 -16.39 -31.02 5.45
C THR A 7 -15.75 -31.43 4.13
N LYS A 8 -15.51 -32.73 3.95
CA LYS A 8 -15.02 -33.25 2.67
C LYS A 8 -16.17 -33.25 1.65
N LEU A 9 -15.94 -32.67 0.48
CA LEU A 9 -16.93 -32.66 -0.59
C LEU A 9 -16.80 -33.92 -1.46
N PRO A 10 -17.85 -34.75 -1.57
CA PRO A 10 -17.83 -35.94 -2.41
C PRO A 10 -17.77 -35.54 -3.88
N ASN A 11 -16.96 -36.24 -4.66
CA ASN A 11 -16.83 -35.99 -6.10
C ASN A 11 -16.34 -37.24 -6.84
N ILE A 12 -16.61 -37.30 -8.15
CA ILE A 12 -16.22 -38.42 -9.02
C ILE A 12 -14.76 -38.30 -9.52
N TYR A 13 -14.07 -37.22 -9.21
CA TYR A 13 -12.76 -36.86 -9.78
C TYR A 13 -11.57 -37.33 -8.92
N ASN A 14 -11.83 -38.11 -7.86
CA ASN A 14 -10.82 -38.62 -6.93
C ASN A 14 -9.92 -37.51 -6.35
N ARG A 15 -10.52 -36.35 -6.02
CA ARG A 15 -9.85 -35.22 -5.39
C ARG A 15 -10.30 -35.03 -3.95
N GLU A 16 -9.35 -34.81 -3.06
CA GLU A 16 -9.62 -34.49 -1.65
C GLU A 16 -9.93 -32.99 -1.51
N ILE A 17 -11.20 -32.59 -1.56
CA ILE A 17 -11.60 -31.17 -1.46
C ILE A 17 -12.23 -30.90 -0.09
N ALA A 18 -11.62 -30.00 0.67
CA ALA A 18 -12.12 -29.57 1.97
C ALA A 18 -12.93 -28.28 1.85
N TYR A 19 -14.15 -28.28 2.38
CA TYR A 19 -14.96 -27.09 2.60
C TYR A 19 -14.90 -26.68 4.07
N ILE A 20 -14.48 -25.44 4.33
CA ILE A 20 -14.22 -24.91 5.68
C ILE A 20 -15.23 -23.80 5.97
N THR A 21 -15.99 -23.96 7.06
CA THR A 21 -17.07 -23.04 7.45
C THR A 21 -16.84 -22.33 8.77
N LEU A 22 -15.87 -22.80 9.57
CA LEU A 22 -15.50 -22.20 10.86
C LEU A 22 -13.98 -22.16 10.99
N TYR A 23 -13.46 -21.01 11.44
CA TYR A 23 -12.04 -20.63 11.40
C TYR A 23 -11.39 -20.52 12.79
N GLU A 24 -11.69 -21.46 13.67
CA GLU A 24 -11.12 -21.49 15.03
C GLU A 24 -9.61 -21.84 15.02
N GLU A 25 -8.92 -21.62 16.14
CA GLU A 25 -7.47 -21.85 16.25
C GLU A 25 -7.12 -23.30 15.93
N SER A 26 -6.40 -23.49 14.84
CA SER A 26 -6.17 -24.80 14.26
C SER A 26 -4.81 -24.92 13.62
N ASP A 27 -4.27 -26.13 13.67
CA ASP A 27 -3.01 -26.45 13.04
C ASP A 27 -3.19 -26.60 11.52
N ILE A 28 -2.74 -25.60 10.77
CA ILE A 28 -2.83 -25.59 9.30
C ILE A 28 -2.10 -26.77 8.65
N ARG A 29 -1.22 -27.49 9.36
CA ARG A 29 -0.50 -28.65 8.81
C ARG A 29 -1.44 -29.77 8.36
N GLN A 30 -2.61 -29.91 9.00
CA GLN A 30 -3.61 -30.89 8.57
C GLN A 30 -4.18 -30.61 7.18
N LEU A 31 -4.10 -29.35 6.71
CA LEU A 31 -4.61 -28.96 5.40
C LEU A 31 -3.75 -29.51 4.25
N ALA A 32 -2.51 -29.90 4.53
CA ALA A 32 -1.60 -30.48 3.53
C ALA A 32 -2.08 -31.83 2.96
N LEU A 33 -3.08 -32.46 3.60
CA LEU A 33 -3.69 -33.71 3.15
C LEU A 33 -4.71 -33.52 2.02
N TYR A 34 -5.16 -32.28 1.77
CA TYR A 34 -6.18 -31.98 0.79
C TYR A 34 -5.58 -31.53 -0.56
N ASP A 35 -6.34 -31.78 -1.62
CA ASP A 35 -6.02 -31.31 -2.96
C ASP A 35 -6.42 -29.86 -3.22
N ALA A 36 -7.47 -29.40 -2.56
CA ALA A 36 -7.95 -28.02 -2.62
C ALA A 36 -8.79 -27.68 -1.39
N LEU A 37 -8.86 -26.38 -1.09
CA LEU A 37 -9.69 -25.83 -0.03
C LEU A 37 -10.77 -24.94 -0.66
N ILE A 38 -11.97 -24.98 -0.08
CA ILE A 38 -13.04 -24.01 -0.31
C ILE A 38 -13.30 -23.35 1.04
N LEU A 39 -13.09 -22.03 1.10
CA LEU A 39 -13.27 -21.24 2.31
C LEU A 39 -14.61 -20.49 2.21
N ASP A 40 -15.50 -20.71 3.17
CA ASP A 40 -16.75 -19.97 3.27
C ASP A 40 -16.50 -18.51 3.68
N TYR A 41 -16.95 -17.56 2.86
CA TYR A 41 -16.73 -16.14 3.09
C TYR A 41 -17.75 -15.47 4.02
N THR A 42 -18.73 -16.21 4.55
CA THR A 42 -19.69 -15.66 5.52
C THR A 42 -19.00 -15.11 6.78
N ASP A 43 -17.90 -15.72 7.21
CA ASP A 43 -16.94 -15.13 8.15
C ASP A 43 -15.72 -14.60 7.39
N ALA A 44 -15.84 -13.38 6.85
CA ALA A 44 -14.78 -12.74 6.06
C ALA A 44 -13.47 -12.59 6.85
N THR A 45 -13.54 -12.33 8.16
CA THR A 45 -12.35 -12.12 9.01
C THR A 45 -11.64 -13.45 9.27
N GLY A 46 -12.37 -14.49 9.63
CA GLY A 46 -11.83 -15.84 9.79
C GLY A 46 -11.26 -16.40 8.48
N CYS A 47 -11.98 -16.20 7.37
CA CYS A 47 -11.52 -16.58 6.04
C CYS A 47 -10.18 -15.91 5.68
N LEU A 48 -10.09 -14.59 5.84
CA LEU A 48 -8.84 -13.86 5.60
C LEU A 48 -7.72 -14.33 6.53
N LYS A 49 -8.01 -14.57 7.81
CA LYS A 49 -7.02 -15.08 8.78
C LYS A 49 -6.44 -16.43 8.34
N LEU A 50 -7.29 -17.41 8.01
CA LEU A 50 -6.83 -18.73 7.57
C LEU A 50 -6.09 -18.64 6.24
N LEU A 51 -6.59 -17.84 5.28
CA LEU A 51 -5.92 -17.63 4.01
C LEU A 51 -4.51 -17.05 4.20
N ARG A 52 -4.35 -16.06 5.07
CA ARG A 52 -3.03 -15.50 5.44
C ARG A 52 -2.14 -16.54 6.11
N GLN A 53 -2.66 -17.40 6.97
CA GLN A 53 -1.87 -18.50 7.58
C GLN A 53 -1.38 -19.49 6.51
N CYS A 54 -2.25 -19.90 5.58
CA CYS A 54 -1.86 -20.75 4.47
C CYS A 54 -0.81 -20.07 3.58
N ARG A 55 -1.07 -18.82 3.16
CA ARG A 55 -0.20 -18.06 2.26
C ARG A 55 1.05 -17.51 2.91
N SER A 56 1.19 -17.49 4.24
CA SER A 56 2.44 -17.14 4.95
C SER A 56 3.29 -18.36 5.33
N SER A 57 2.71 -19.57 5.32
CA SER A 57 3.43 -20.84 5.55
C SER A 57 4.62 -21.03 4.60
N PHE A 58 5.69 -21.65 5.08
CA PHE A 58 6.82 -22.09 4.25
C PHE A 58 6.71 -23.55 3.80
N ILE A 59 5.64 -24.23 4.17
CA ILE A 59 5.37 -25.61 3.76
C ILE A 59 4.75 -25.58 2.36
N GLY A 60 5.47 -26.12 1.36
CA GLY A 60 5.07 -26.14 -0.06
C GLY A 60 3.64 -26.60 -0.31
N SER A 61 3.26 -27.72 0.31
CA SER A 61 1.91 -28.30 0.20
C SER A 61 0.82 -27.43 0.81
N ILE A 62 1.16 -26.46 1.66
CA ILE A 62 0.21 -25.54 2.29
C ILE A 62 0.11 -24.24 1.51
N TYR A 63 1.22 -23.53 1.26
CA TYR A 63 1.13 -22.22 0.61
C TYR A 63 0.78 -22.31 -0.88
N LEU A 64 1.04 -23.46 -1.53
CA LEU A 64 0.64 -23.71 -2.92
C LEU A 64 -0.72 -24.39 -3.04
N ILE A 65 -1.37 -24.81 -1.94
CA ILE A 65 -2.67 -25.47 -2.03
C ILE A 65 -3.65 -24.57 -2.82
N PRO A 66 -4.40 -25.12 -3.80
CA PRO A 66 -5.51 -24.42 -4.42
C PRO A 66 -6.53 -24.00 -3.37
N ILE A 67 -6.89 -22.72 -3.31
CA ILE A 67 -7.87 -22.18 -2.35
C ILE A 67 -8.93 -21.38 -3.10
N PHE A 68 -10.19 -21.80 -3.02
CA PHE A 68 -11.33 -21.09 -3.59
C PHE A 68 -12.14 -20.43 -2.48
N ILE A 69 -12.77 -19.30 -2.80
CA ILE A 69 -13.62 -18.56 -1.87
C ILE A 69 -15.07 -18.82 -2.26
N TYR A 70 -15.83 -19.44 -1.37
CA TYR A 70 -17.27 -19.59 -1.54
C TYR A 70 -17.97 -18.34 -0.99
N SER A 71 -18.63 -17.61 -1.89
CA SER A 71 -19.43 -16.44 -1.54
C SER A 71 -20.64 -16.34 -2.44
N ILE A 72 -21.80 -16.07 -1.83
CA ILE A 72 -23.03 -15.74 -2.56
C ILE A 72 -23.03 -14.25 -2.93
N GLU A 73 -22.33 -13.43 -2.15
CA GLU A 73 -22.19 -12.00 -2.37
C GLU A 73 -21.01 -11.68 -3.31
N LYS A 74 -21.13 -10.58 -4.06
CA LYS A 74 -20.10 -10.16 -5.03
C LYS A 74 -18.97 -9.33 -4.44
N ASN A 75 -19.13 -8.78 -3.24
CA ASN A 75 -18.15 -7.87 -2.66
C ASN A 75 -17.17 -8.64 -1.78
N ILE A 76 -16.03 -9.02 -2.35
CA ILE A 76 -14.95 -9.71 -1.65
C ILE A 76 -13.77 -8.76 -1.52
N ASP A 77 -13.14 -8.77 -0.36
CA ASP A 77 -11.93 -7.98 -0.11
C ASP A 77 -10.87 -8.28 -1.21
N PRO A 78 -10.34 -7.24 -1.89
CA PRO A 78 -9.31 -7.40 -2.93
C PRO A 78 -8.09 -8.22 -2.48
N LYS A 79 -7.73 -8.17 -1.20
CA LYS A 79 -6.66 -8.96 -0.59
C LYS A 79 -7.01 -10.45 -0.54
N VAL A 80 -8.27 -10.78 -0.26
CA VAL A 80 -8.75 -12.17 -0.27
C VAL A 80 -8.79 -12.69 -1.70
N GLU A 81 -9.36 -11.93 -2.63
CA GLU A 81 -9.45 -12.31 -4.04
C GLU A 81 -8.06 -12.59 -4.64
N SER A 82 -7.11 -11.68 -4.43
CA SER A 82 -5.74 -11.79 -4.96
C SER A 82 -4.90 -12.94 -4.40
N MET A 83 -5.24 -13.45 -3.21
CA MET A 83 -4.60 -14.63 -2.61
C MET A 83 -5.36 -15.93 -2.86
N SER A 84 -6.54 -15.85 -3.48
CA SER A 84 -7.36 -17.01 -3.84
C SER A 84 -7.09 -17.48 -5.26
N ASP A 85 -7.51 -18.71 -5.54
CA ASP A 85 -7.49 -19.34 -6.84
C ASP A 85 -8.87 -19.24 -7.53
N GLY A 86 -9.80 -18.46 -6.99
CA GLY A 86 -11.08 -18.15 -7.62
C GLY A 86 -12.22 -18.01 -6.63
N ILE A 87 -13.24 -17.27 -7.04
CA ILE A 87 -14.49 -17.08 -6.29
C ILE A 87 -15.53 -18.00 -6.90
N ILE A 88 -16.25 -18.75 -6.07
CA ILE A 88 -17.33 -19.66 -6.48
C ILE A 88 -18.63 -19.28 -5.77
N SER A 89 -19.73 -19.37 -6.50
CA SER A 89 -21.08 -19.11 -5.99
C SER A 89 -21.87 -20.38 -5.67
N SER A 90 -21.28 -21.56 -5.92
CA SER A 90 -21.86 -22.86 -5.60
C SER A 90 -20.77 -23.82 -5.14
N LEU A 91 -21.15 -24.82 -4.34
CA LEU A 91 -20.25 -25.88 -3.88
C LEU A 91 -20.10 -27.04 -4.88
N GLN A 92 -20.63 -26.89 -6.10
CA GLN A 92 -20.40 -27.84 -7.20
C GLN A 92 -18.94 -27.74 -7.64
N VAL A 93 -18.23 -28.87 -7.58
CA VAL A 93 -16.77 -28.87 -7.75
C VAL A 93 -16.36 -28.92 -9.22
N GLU A 94 -17.26 -29.31 -10.14
CA GLU A 94 -17.01 -29.48 -11.57
C GLU A 94 -16.34 -28.26 -12.20
N GLY A 95 -16.76 -27.05 -11.79
CA GLY A 95 -16.23 -25.78 -12.29
C GLY A 95 -14.79 -25.46 -11.83
N ILE A 96 -14.30 -26.11 -10.77
CA ILE A 96 -12.96 -25.87 -10.21
C ILE A 96 -11.96 -27.01 -10.46
N ILE A 97 -12.42 -28.23 -10.80
CA ILE A 97 -11.55 -29.40 -11.01
C ILE A 97 -10.45 -29.12 -12.04
N ALA A 98 -10.81 -28.59 -13.22
CA ALA A 98 -9.83 -28.32 -14.27
C ALA A 98 -8.73 -27.33 -13.81
N LYS A 99 -9.08 -26.37 -12.95
CA LYS A 99 -8.11 -25.43 -12.37
C LYS A 99 -7.25 -26.10 -11.32
N ILE A 100 -7.83 -26.93 -10.45
CA ILE A 100 -7.09 -27.73 -9.45
C ILE A 100 -6.06 -28.62 -10.14
N ASP A 101 -6.46 -29.35 -11.18
CA ASP A 101 -5.58 -30.25 -11.93
C ASP A 101 -4.44 -29.50 -12.61
N LYS A 102 -4.74 -28.35 -13.23
CA LYS A 102 -3.72 -27.46 -13.82
C LYS A 102 -2.70 -27.00 -12.77
N LEU A 103 -3.17 -26.53 -11.62
CA LEU A 103 -2.31 -26.07 -10.52
C LEU A 103 -1.42 -27.21 -10.00
N LYS A 104 -2.00 -28.39 -9.74
CA LYS A 104 -1.27 -29.58 -9.25
C LYS A 104 -0.26 -30.10 -10.27
N SER A 105 -0.60 -30.11 -11.56
CA SER A 105 0.32 -30.48 -12.63
C SER A 105 1.56 -29.57 -12.67
N ARG A 106 1.38 -28.26 -12.53
CA ARG A 106 2.51 -27.32 -12.47
C ARG A 106 3.32 -27.45 -11.18
N GLN A 107 2.67 -27.76 -10.06
CA GLN A 107 3.35 -28.03 -8.79
C GLN A 107 4.26 -29.26 -8.90
N ALA A 108 3.86 -30.29 -9.65
CA ALA A 108 4.68 -31.49 -9.87
C ALA A 108 5.96 -31.21 -10.68
N ASN A 109 6.00 -30.12 -11.46
CA ASN A 109 7.18 -29.69 -12.22
C ASN A 109 8.14 -28.82 -11.40
N LEU A 110 7.82 -28.49 -10.14
CA LEU A 110 8.68 -27.66 -9.31
C LEU A 110 9.89 -28.46 -8.83
N THR A 111 11.07 -27.87 -9.01
CA THR A 111 12.31 -28.42 -8.47
C THR A 111 12.38 -28.23 -6.96
N THR A 112 13.02 -29.16 -6.26
CA THR A 112 13.36 -29.02 -4.85
C THR A 112 14.44 -27.96 -4.68
N VAL A 113 14.24 -27.05 -3.74
CA VAL A 113 15.17 -25.97 -3.41
C VAL A 113 15.21 -25.91 -1.91
N ASP A 114 16.33 -26.33 -1.34
CA ASP A 114 16.55 -26.33 0.10
C ASP A 114 17.47 -25.16 0.45
N SER A 115 16.97 -24.28 1.31
CA SER A 115 17.73 -23.18 1.87
C SER A 115 17.13 -22.80 3.21
N ASP A 116 17.99 -22.58 4.19
CA ASP A 116 17.58 -22.08 5.51
C ASP A 116 17.51 -20.55 5.55
N THR A 117 17.99 -19.87 4.51
CA THR A 117 17.98 -18.40 4.47
C THR A 117 16.55 -17.88 4.22
N PRO A 118 16.01 -16.99 5.07
CA PRO A 118 14.65 -16.48 4.92
C PRO A 118 14.38 -15.86 3.53
N ASP A 119 15.32 -15.05 3.03
CA ASP A 119 15.19 -14.36 1.74
C ASP A 119 15.06 -15.35 0.57
N ILE A 120 15.88 -16.41 0.52
CA ILE A 120 15.76 -17.44 -0.55
C ILE A 120 14.45 -18.21 -0.42
N ARG A 121 14.00 -18.50 0.81
CA ARG A 121 12.72 -19.19 1.03
C ARG A 121 11.53 -18.35 0.58
N ILE A 122 11.52 -17.06 0.90
CA ILE A 122 10.48 -16.11 0.46
C ILE A 122 10.52 -15.98 -1.06
N MET A 123 11.69 -15.70 -1.65
CA MET A 123 11.87 -15.64 -3.11
C MET A 123 11.33 -16.89 -3.81
N THR A 124 11.80 -18.07 -3.41
CA THR A 124 11.40 -19.36 -3.99
C THR A 124 9.89 -19.55 -3.91
N LYS A 125 9.31 -19.22 -2.75
CA LYS A 125 7.87 -19.29 -2.52
C LYS A 125 7.09 -18.38 -3.47
N ILE A 126 7.47 -17.11 -3.57
CA ILE A 126 6.78 -16.15 -4.44
C ILE A 126 6.87 -16.62 -5.89
N MET A 127 8.06 -16.99 -6.38
CA MET A 127 8.24 -17.46 -7.75
C MET A 127 7.41 -18.72 -8.03
N ARG A 128 7.43 -19.71 -7.14
CA ARG A 128 6.58 -20.92 -7.27
C ARG A 128 5.10 -20.58 -7.29
N TYR A 129 4.65 -19.65 -6.45
CA TYR A 129 3.26 -19.23 -6.41
C TYR A 129 2.83 -18.58 -7.73
N LEU A 130 3.60 -17.60 -8.21
CA LEU A 130 3.34 -16.92 -9.49
C LEU A 130 3.40 -17.91 -10.67
N TYR A 131 4.41 -18.78 -10.71
CA TYR A 131 4.59 -19.77 -11.75
C TYR A 131 3.42 -20.75 -11.80
N THR A 132 3.03 -21.33 -10.67
CA THR A 132 1.95 -22.35 -10.64
C THR A 132 0.62 -21.77 -11.08
N ARG A 133 0.39 -20.47 -10.85
CA ARG A 133 -0.88 -19.78 -11.15
C ARG A 133 -0.88 -18.99 -12.44
N GLU A 134 0.29 -18.81 -13.07
CA GLU A 134 0.48 -17.99 -14.27
C GLU A 134 -0.03 -16.56 -14.07
N ILE A 135 0.27 -16.01 -12.90
CA ILE A 135 -0.12 -14.65 -12.51
C ILE A 135 1.12 -13.77 -12.33
N LYS A 136 0.86 -12.46 -12.31
CA LYS A 136 1.85 -11.44 -11.98
C LYS A 136 1.72 -11.09 -10.51
N LEU A 137 2.81 -10.70 -9.87
CA LEU A 137 2.75 -10.10 -8.55
C LEU A 137 2.28 -8.66 -8.70
N GLN A 138 0.98 -8.44 -8.46
CA GLN A 138 0.35 -7.12 -8.54
C GLN A 138 0.29 -6.49 -7.14
N PRO A 139 0.67 -5.21 -7.00
CA PRO A 139 0.34 -4.45 -5.81
C PRO A 139 -1.16 -4.15 -5.81
N ILE A 140 -1.76 -4.19 -4.63
CA ILE A 140 -3.13 -3.70 -4.38
C ILE A 140 -3.07 -2.50 -3.45
N VAL A 141 -4.02 -1.58 -3.59
CA VAL A 141 -4.20 -0.48 -2.63
C VAL A 141 -4.67 -1.09 -1.31
N ASP A 142 -3.94 -0.79 -0.23
CA ASP A 142 -4.21 -1.31 1.11
C ASP A 142 -4.08 -0.17 2.13
N PRO A 143 -5.20 0.40 2.62
CA PRO A 143 -5.19 1.47 3.62
C PRO A 143 -4.56 1.06 4.96
N HIS A 144 -4.44 -0.24 5.24
CA HIS A 144 -3.81 -0.75 6.45
C HIS A 144 -2.30 -0.97 6.27
N SER A 145 -1.79 -0.93 5.04
CA SER A 145 -0.35 -0.97 4.76
C SER A 145 0.28 0.39 5.05
N SER A 146 1.44 0.41 5.70
CA SER A 146 2.17 1.66 5.92
C SER A 146 2.68 2.29 4.62
N LEU A 147 2.71 1.55 3.50
CA LEU A 147 3.02 2.05 2.16
C LEU A 147 1.78 2.57 1.42
N GLY A 148 0.57 2.26 1.87
CA GLY A 148 -0.67 2.43 1.10
C GLY A 148 -0.86 1.36 0.00
N TYR A 149 0.15 0.52 -0.23
CA TYR A 149 0.12 -0.63 -1.13
C TYR A 149 0.54 -1.91 -0.41
N SER A 150 -0.04 -3.03 -0.79
CA SER A 150 0.39 -4.36 -0.35
C SER A 150 0.64 -5.26 -1.56
N TYR A 151 1.62 -6.14 -1.45
CA TYR A 151 1.83 -7.24 -2.38
C TYR A 151 1.30 -8.51 -1.70
N PRO A 152 0.05 -8.95 -1.95
CA PRO A 152 -0.71 -9.80 -1.03
C PRO A 152 0.07 -10.99 -0.47
N ILE A 153 0.71 -11.81 -1.30
CA ILE A 153 1.47 -12.98 -0.81
C ILE A 153 2.88 -12.63 -0.29
N LEU A 154 3.50 -11.55 -0.80
CA LEU A 154 4.85 -11.13 -0.41
C LEU A 154 4.81 -10.39 0.94
N SER A 155 3.87 -9.47 1.10
CA SER A 155 3.70 -8.66 2.30
C SER A 155 3.33 -9.47 3.54
N GLU A 156 2.86 -10.73 3.42
CA GLU A 156 2.68 -11.59 4.60
C GLU A 156 4.00 -11.98 5.30
N HIS A 157 5.15 -11.71 4.67
CA HIS A 157 6.48 -11.95 5.24
C HIS A 157 7.15 -10.71 5.80
N TYR A 158 6.55 -9.54 5.61
CA TYR A 158 7.11 -8.26 6.00
C TYR A 158 6.10 -7.48 6.85
N ASN A 159 6.62 -6.70 7.77
CA ASN A 159 5.88 -5.79 8.62
C ASN A 159 6.53 -4.40 8.52
N ASN A 160 5.93 -3.42 9.20
CA ASN A 160 6.40 -2.03 9.13
C ASN A 160 7.87 -1.84 9.55
N GLY A 161 8.45 -2.77 10.32
CA GLY A 161 9.84 -2.73 10.77
C GLY A 161 10.88 -3.23 9.75
N ASN A 162 10.48 -3.93 8.68
CA ASN A 162 11.40 -4.54 7.71
C ASN A 162 11.00 -4.32 6.24
N ILE A 163 10.27 -3.24 5.95
CA ILE A 163 9.88 -2.88 4.57
C ILE A 163 11.09 -2.67 3.65
N SER A 164 12.19 -2.12 4.18
CA SER A 164 13.44 -1.99 3.42
C SER A 164 13.95 -3.33 2.89
N ASP A 165 13.78 -4.41 3.67
CA ASP A 165 14.21 -5.75 3.27
C ASP A 165 13.32 -6.30 2.16
N MET A 166 12.01 -6.01 2.19
CA MET A 166 11.10 -6.33 1.08
C MET A 166 11.56 -5.65 -0.21
N PHE A 167 11.89 -4.36 -0.14
CA PHE A 167 12.39 -3.62 -1.30
C PHE A 167 13.70 -4.17 -1.82
N ARG A 168 14.65 -4.50 -0.92
CA ARG A 168 15.92 -5.15 -1.30
C ARG A 168 15.67 -6.48 -2.00
N LEU A 169 14.77 -7.32 -1.47
CA LEU A 169 14.41 -8.60 -2.10
C LEU A 169 13.87 -8.37 -3.52
N THR A 170 12.93 -7.43 -3.71
CA THR A 170 12.37 -7.17 -5.04
C THR A 170 13.40 -6.59 -6.00
N ASP A 171 14.29 -5.71 -5.52
CA ASP A 171 15.37 -5.14 -6.34
C ASP A 171 16.36 -6.25 -6.75
N ASP A 172 16.69 -7.18 -5.85
CA ASP A 172 17.53 -8.35 -6.15
C ASP A 172 16.89 -9.28 -7.19
N LEU A 173 15.57 -9.50 -7.13
CA LEU A 173 14.83 -10.30 -8.11
C LEU A 173 14.83 -9.66 -9.51
N ILE A 174 14.78 -8.33 -9.58
CA ILE A 174 14.92 -7.58 -10.85
C ILE A 174 16.35 -7.69 -11.37
N ASN A 175 17.35 -7.45 -10.50
CA ASN A 175 18.77 -7.44 -10.88
C ASN A 175 19.25 -8.82 -11.36
N ARG A 176 18.67 -9.90 -10.85
CA ARG A 176 18.91 -11.29 -11.30
C ARG A 176 18.08 -11.69 -12.52
N GLU A 177 17.31 -10.76 -13.08
CA GLU A 177 16.39 -10.97 -14.20
C GLU A 177 15.31 -12.02 -13.92
N PHE A 178 15.02 -12.39 -12.68
CA PHE A 178 13.93 -13.30 -12.34
C PHE A 178 12.58 -12.63 -12.53
N PHE A 179 12.50 -11.32 -12.23
CA PHE A 179 11.32 -10.51 -12.45
C PHE A 179 11.54 -9.42 -13.48
N LYS A 180 10.56 -9.26 -14.38
CA LYS A 180 10.40 -8.10 -15.23
C LYS A 180 9.46 -7.09 -14.56
N PRO A 181 9.95 -5.92 -14.13
CA PRO A 181 9.11 -4.91 -13.51
C PRO A 181 8.32 -4.12 -14.55
N LYS A 182 7.08 -3.75 -14.21
CA LYS A 182 6.26 -2.77 -14.92
C LYS A 182 5.80 -1.69 -13.96
N PHE A 183 6.14 -0.44 -14.23
CA PHE A 183 5.83 0.71 -13.38
C PHE A 183 4.32 0.80 -13.08
N VAL A 184 4.00 1.05 -11.82
CA VAL A 184 2.62 1.27 -11.34
C VAL A 184 2.50 2.66 -10.74
N ASP A 185 3.36 3.00 -9.77
CA ASP A 185 3.26 4.25 -9.03
C ASP A 185 4.63 4.69 -8.45
N ARG A 186 4.70 5.91 -7.92
CA ARG A 186 5.86 6.44 -7.18
C ARG A 186 5.40 6.97 -5.83
N LEU A 187 6.07 6.52 -4.77
CA LEU A 187 5.81 6.93 -3.39
C LEU A 187 6.94 7.79 -2.85
N HIS A 188 6.58 8.73 -1.98
CA HIS A 188 7.50 9.42 -1.08
C HIS A 188 7.34 8.83 0.32
N LEU A 189 8.42 8.26 0.84
CA LEU A 189 8.39 7.50 2.10
C LEU A 189 9.22 8.18 3.18
N CYS A 190 8.80 8.01 4.43
CA CYS A 190 9.52 8.53 5.58
C CYS A 190 10.94 7.94 5.63
N SER A 191 11.94 8.81 5.75
CA SER A 191 13.37 8.45 5.84
C SER A 191 13.74 7.52 7.00
N ASN A 192 12.84 7.32 7.98
CA ASN A 192 13.08 6.52 9.16
C ASN A 192 12.29 5.21 9.19
N CYS A 193 11.00 5.23 8.81
CA CYS A 193 10.11 4.07 8.95
C CYS A 193 9.50 3.59 7.64
N TYR A 194 9.86 4.19 6.50
CA TYR A 194 9.34 3.86 5.18
C TYR A 194 7.83 4.01 5.01
N SER A 195 7.10 4.62 5.96
CA SER A 195 5.67 4.89 5.76
C SER A 195 5.44 6.01 4.75
N SER A 196 4.41 5.86 3.91
CA SER A 196 3.88 6.89 3.02
C SER A 196 2.83 7.79 3.68
N PHE A 197 2.44 7.52 4.93
CA PHE A 197 1.43 8.32 5.63
C PHE A 197 2.06 9.61 6.19
N ILE A 198 2.26 10.56 5.29
CA ILE A 198 3.01 11.80 5.51
C ILE A 198 2.09 13.00 5.32
N ASN A 199 2.18 13.95 6.25
CA ASN A 199 1.59 15.28 6.13
C ASN A 199 2.66 16.28 5.69
N TYR A 200 2.47 16.90 4.53
CA TYR A 200 3.28 18.01 4.08
C TYR A 200 2.73 19.31 4.67
N ARG A 201 3.57 20.04 5.40
CA ARG A 201 3.15 21.28 6.07
C ARG A 201 4.15 22.40 5.89
N GLU A 202 3.60 23.60 5.81
CA GLU A 202 4.35 24.86 5.90
C GLU A 202 4.66 25.14 7.36
N THR A 203 5.89 25.53 7.65
CA THR A 203 6.37 25.83 9.01
C THR A 203 7.17 27.12 9.04
N CYS A 204 7.14 27.79 10.20
CA CYS A 204 7.87 29.03 10.41
C CYS A 204 9.39 28.78 10.34
N PRO A 205 10.14 29.49 9.46
CA PRO A 205 11.59 29.34 9.37
C PRO A 205 12.36 29.67 10.66
N LYS A 206 11.76 30.49 11.54
CA LYS A 206 12.38 30.92 12.79
C LYS A 206 12.17 29.94 13.95
N CYS A 207 11.00 29.28 14.03
CA CYS A 207 10.64 28.46 15.21
C CYS A 207 10.06 27.07 14.91
N GLY A 208 9.85 26.72 13.64
CA GLY A 208 9.29 25.44 13.21
C GLY A 208 7.78 25.26 13.46
N SER A 209 7.08 26.24 14.04
CA SER A 209 5.63 26.15 14.24
C SER A 209 4.86 26.18 12.92
N GLY A 210 3.85 25.32 12.79
CA GLY A 210 2.88 25.35 11.68
C GLY A 210 1.67 26.27 11.93
N ASP A 211 1.61 26.97 13.07
CA ASP A 211 0.53 27.95 13.35
C ASP A 211 0.81 29.27 12.61
N LEU A 212 0.49 29.27 11.32
CA LEU A 212 0.73 30.35 10.38
C LEU A 212 -0.58 31.02 9.98
N VAL A 213 -0.56 32.35 9.89
CA VAL A 213 -1.59 33.15 9.23
C VAL A 213 -1.04 33.65 7.91
N THR A 214 -1.82 33.52 6.84
CA THR A 214 -1.48 34.06 5.54
C THR A 214 -2.32 35.28 5.22
N GLU A 215 -1.72 36.24 4.55
CA GLU A 215 -2.41 37.38 3.94
C GLU A 215 -1.76 37.74 2.60
N ASN A 216 -2.49 38.44 1.74
CA ASN A 216 -1.91 38.88 0.47
C ASN A 216 -0.89 39.99 0.72
N LEU A 217 0.19 39.99 -0.05
CA LEU A 217 0.99 41.19 -0.26
C LEU A 217 0.33 42.01 -1.36
N ILE A 218 0.08 43.28 -1.11
CA ILE A 218 -0.40 44.23 -2.11
C ILE A 218 0.80 45.02 -2.63
N HIS A 219 0.95 45.07 -3.95
CA HIS A 219 1.89 45.97 -4.60
C HIS A 219 1.11 47.07 -5.33
N HIS A 220 1.25 48.30 -4.85
CA HIS A 220 0.59 49.49 -5.42
C HIS A 220 1.47 50.11 -6.51
N PHE A 221 1.00 50.05 -7.76
CA PHE A 221 1.81 50.37 -8.95
C PHE A 221 2.34 51.80 -8.97
N VAL A 222 1.50 52.77 -8.57
CA VAL A 222 1.83 54.20 -8.69
C VAL A 222 3.00 54.61 -7.81
N CYS A 223 3.12 54.05 -6.60
CA CYS A 223 4.17 54.43 -5.64
C CYS A 223 5.16 53.30 -5.33
N ALA A 224 4.99 52.15 -5.99
CA ALA A 224 5.76 50.93 -5.80
C ALA A 224 5.87 50.46 -4.34
N TYR A 225 4.85 50.76 -3.52
CA TYR A 225 4.81 50.25 -2.15
C TYR A 225 4.29 48.82 -2.17
N VAL A 226 5.00 47.95 -1.46
CA VAL A 226 4.64 46.54 -1.26
C VAL A 226 4.50 46.31 0.24
N GLY A 227 3.35 45.82 0.67
CA GLY A 227 3.06 45.57 2.07
C GLY A 227 1.93 44.57 2.25
N PRO A 228 1.73 44.05 3.47
CA PRO A 228 0.62 43.15 3.78
C PRO A 228 -0.72 43.84 3.56
N GLU A 229 -1.74 43.08 3.15
CA GLU A 229 -3.07 43.61 2.82
C GLU A 229 -3.71 44.35 3.99
N HIS A 230 -3.47 43.97 5.25
CA HIS A 230 -4.00 44.68 6.40
C HIS A 230 -3.53 46.15 6.49
N ASP A 231 -2.33 46.48 6.01
CA ASP A 231 -1.83 47.86 6.00
C ASP A 231 -2.60 48.76 5.03
N PHE A 232 -3.31 48.16 4.07
CA PHE A 232 -4.11 48.89 3.09
C PHE A 232 -5.58 49.02 3.51
N HIS A 233 -6.06 48.22 4.46
CA HIS A 233 -7.48 48.25 4.84
C HIS A 233 -7.85 49.54 5.60
N SER A 234 -8.84 50.26 5.08
CA SER A 234 -9.42 51.45 5.71
C SER A 234 -10.95 51.39 5.57
N GLY A 235 -11.61 50.74 6.54
CA GLY A 235 -13.04 50.41 6.43
C GLY A 235 -13.30 49.45 5.29
N ASP A 236 -14.21 49.80 4.39
CA ASP A 236 -14.55 49.00 3.20
C ASP A 236 -13.62 49.27 1.99
N TYR A 237 -12.58 50.11 2.16
CA TYR A 237 -11.70 50.56 1.08
C TYR A 237 -10.25 50.13 1.30
N LEU A 238 -9.52 49.97 0.20
CA LEU A 238 -8.07 49.81 0.21
C LEU A 238 -7.40 51.17 -0.04
N VAL A 239 -6.51 51.60 0.84
CA VAL A 239 -5.77 52.87 0.79
C VAL A 239 -4.29 52.60 1.01
N CYS A 240 -3.43 53.04 0.10
CA CYS A 240 -1.99 52.86 0.24
C CYS A 240 -1.45 53.65 1.45
N PRO A 241 -0.79 53.01 2.43
CA PRO A 241 -0.26 53.70 3.62
C PRO A 241 0.91 54.63 3.29
N LYS A 242 1.60 54.44 2.16
CA LYS A 242 2.73 55.28 1.73
C LYS A 242 2.30 56.61 1.11
N CYS A 243 1.17 56.65 0.40
CA CYS A 243 0.77 57.83 -0.38
C CYS A 243 -0.69 58.25 -0.22
N ASN A 244 -1.44 57.56 0.65
CA ASN A 244 -2.85 57.81 0.97
C ASN A 244 -3.80 57.81 -0.24
N ARG A 245 -3.40 57.16 -1.34
CA ARG A 245 -4.26 56.97 -2.52
C ARG A 245 -5.11 55.72 -2.35
N MET A 246 -6.39 55.84 -2.68
CA MET A 246 -7.32 54.72 -2.69
C MET A 246 -7.06 53.82 -3.89
N LEU A 247 -7.00 52.51 -3.65
CA LEU A 247 -6.87 51.44 -4.63
C LEU A 247 -8.27 50.95 -4.99
N ARG A 248 -8.65 51.01 -6.28
CA ARG A 248 -10.02 50.66 -6.73
C ARG A 248 -10.04 49.42 -7.60
N HIS A 249 -9.06 49.31 -8.50
CA HIS A 249 -9.07 48.29 -9.55
C HIS A 249 -7.80 47.45 -9.49
N ILE A 250 -7.94 46.17 -9.11
CA ILE A 250 -6.86 45.19 -9.24
C ILE A 250 -6.42 45.05 -10.71
N GLY A 251 -5.13 44.91 -10.95
CA GLY A 251 -4.52 44.89 -12.29
C GLY A 251 -4.35 46.28 -12.94
N VAL A 252 -4.87 47.35 -12.33
CA VAL A 252 -4.70 48.74 -12.82
C VAL A 252 -4.06 49.63 -11.76
N ASP A 253 -4.56 49.58 -10.53
CA ASP A 253 -4.03 50.37 -9.41
C ASP A 253 -3.00 49.54 -8.61
N TYR A 254 -3.27 48.24 -8.44
CA TYR A 254 -2.45 47.32 -7.65
C TYR A 254 -2.58 45.88 -8.12
N ASP A 255 -1.68 45.02 -7.67
CA ASP A 255 -1.81 43.56 -7.75
C ASP A 255 -1.54 42.90 -6.38
N LYS A 256 -1.70 41.57 -6.36
CA LYS A 256 -1.45 40.70 -5.21
C LYS A 256 -0.44 39.61 -5.61
N PRO A 257 0.85 39.95 -5.74
CA PRO A 257 1.82 39.08 -6.40
C PRO A 257 2.24 37.86 -5.57
N SER A 258 2.05 37.91 -4.25
CA SER A 258 2.45 36.84 -3.34
C SER A 258 1.64 36.88 -2.05
N LEU A 259 1.87 35.89 -1.19
CA LEU A 259 1.41 35.85 0.18
C LEU A 259 2.55 36.25 1.13
N VAL A 260 2.16 36.74 2.30
CA VAL A 260 3.05 36.84 3.45
C VAL A 260 2.46 36.03 4.59
N TYR A 261 3.34 35.32 5.29
CA TYR A 261 3.03 34.47 6.42
C TYR A 261 3.45 35.19 7.70
N THR A 262 2.58 35.15 8.71
CA THR A 262 2.90 35.58 10.07
C THR A 262 2.69 34.41 11.01
N CYS A 263 3.75 34.00 11.71
CA CYS A 263 3.67 32.92 12.69
C CYS A 263 3.03 33.43 13.99
N ARG A 264 1.95 32.79 14.45
CA ARG A 264 1.29 33.18 15.71
C ARG A 264 2.11 32.84 16.96
N ASN A 265 3.06 31.90 16.84
CA ASN A 265 3.87 31.47 17.97
C ASN A 265 5.04 32.42 18.27
N CYS A 266 5.73 32.94 17.24
CA CYS A 266 6.92 33.79 17.42
C CYS A 266 6.82 35.18 16.76
N LEU A 267 5.67 35.49 16.16
CA LEU A 267 5.36 36.74 15.47
C LEU A 267 6.29 37.08 14.31
N ASN A 268 7.05 36.10 13.80
CA ASN A 268 7.91 36.31 12.65
C ASN A 268 7.08 36.36 11.37
N THR A 269 7.34 37.39 10.55
CA THR A 269 6.72 37.59 9.24
C THR A 269 7.71 37.25 8.13
N PHE A 270 7.29 36.46 7.15
CA PHE A 270 8.15 35.93 6.08
C PHE A 270 7.32 35.56 4.84
N GLN A 271 7.94 35.43 3.67
CA GLN A 271 7.25 35.07 2.42
C GLN A 271 7.42 33.59 2.04
N GLU A 272 8.53 32.98 2.45
CA GLU A 272 8.86 31.60 2.14
C GLU A 272 8.81 30.75 3.42
N PRO A 273 7.72 29.97 3.65
CA PRO A 273 7.70 29.00 4.73
C PRO A 273 8.68 27.85 4.43
N ASN A 274 9.16 27.21 5.50
CA ASN A 274 9.84 25.94 5.35
C ASN A 274 8.82 24.84 5.07
N MET A 275 9.06 24.01 4.05
CA MET A 275 8.27 22.81 3.80
C MET A 275 8.80 21.65 4.63
N GLU A 276 7.92 21.01 5.39
CA GLU A 276 8.25 19.85 6.22
C GLU A 276 7.33 18.67 5.91
N ALA A 277 7.87 17.47 5.97
CA ALA A 277 7.15 16.21 5.85
C ALA A 277 7.06 15.52 7.23
N PHE A 278 5.90 15.62 7.87
CA PHE A 278 5.61 14.99 9.15
C PHE A 278 5.04 13.58 8.95
N CYS A 279 5.74 12.56 9.44
CA CYS A 279 5.29 11.17 9.33
C CYS A 279 4.29 10.83 10.44
N PHE A 280 3.07 10.44 10.11
CA PHE A 280 2.07 10.05 11.11
C PHE A 280 2.38 8.71 11.80
N SER A 281 3.15 7.83 11.16
CA SER A 281 3.46 6.52 11.74
C SER A 281 4.53 6.56 12.82
N CYS A 282 5.61 7.33 12.63
CA CYS A 282 6.72 7.41 13.60
C CYS A 282 6.94 8.81 14.18
N GLN A 283 6.09 9.78 13.83
CA GLN A 283 6.14 11.18 14.28
C GLN A 283 7.45 11.91 13.93
N LYS A 284 8.26 11.34 13.02
CA LYS A 284 9.48 12.02 12.55
C LYS A 284 9.11 13.21 11.68
N HIS A 285 9.76 14.31 11.97
CA HIS A 285 9.84 15.51 11.15
C HIS A 285 10.95 15.32 10.11
N ASN A 286 10.60 15.33 8.83
CA ASN A 286 11.55 15.11 7.74
C ASN A 286 11.63 16.39 6.90
N PRO A 287 12.83 16.84 6.50
CA PRO A 287 12.97 17.68 5.32
C PRO A 287 12.35 16.97 4.11
N VAL A 288 11.64 17.69 3.25
CA VAL A 288 10.93 17.09 2.09
C VAL A 288 11.90 16.38 1.16
N GLU A 289 13.06 16.96 0.93
CA GLU A 289 14.17 16.41 0.14
C GLU A 289 14.81 15.16 0.74
N SER A 290 14.57 14.87 2.02
CA SER A 290 15.08 13.67 2.68
C SER A 290 14.14 12.46 2.55
N LEU A 291 12.94 12.67 1.98
CA LEU A 291 12.00 11.58 1.75
C LEU A 291 12.58 10.58 0.74
N ILE A 292 12.32 9.30 0.99
CA ILE A 292 12.78 8.23 0.12
C ILE A 292 11.81 8.15 -1.06
N ASP A 293 12.33 8.40 -2.26
CA ASP A 293 11.62 8.14 -3.50
C ASP A 293 11.67 6.64 -3.82
N LYS A 294 10.51 5.97 -3.79
CA LYS A 294 10.41 4.55 -4.16
C LYS A 294 9.36 4.34 -5.24
N GLN A 295 9.74 3.65 -6.30
CA GLN A 295 8.81 3.20 -7.34
C GLN A 295 8.14 1.89 -6.91
N ILE A 296 6.85 1.78 -7.20
CA ILE A 296 6.04 0.59 -7.03
C ILE A 296 5.85 -0.04 -8.42
N TYR A 297 6.05 -1.34 -8.48
CA TYR A 297 6.05 -2.12 -9.71
C TYR A 297 5.07 -3.28 -9.60
N SER A 298 4.48 -3.68 -10.72
CA SER A 298 4.01 -5.05 -10.86
C SER A 298 5.14 -5.91 -11.40
N PHE A 299 5.21 -7.17 -10.99
CA PHE A 299 6.30 -8.08 -11.39
C PHE A 299 5.77 -9.28 -12.15
N GLU A 300 6.39 -9.56 -13.29
CA GLU A 300 6.15 -10.75 -14.10
C GLU A 300 7.37 -11.65 -14.07
N LEU A 301 7.17 -12.96 -13.90
CA LEU A 301 8.24 -13.94 -14.01
C LEU A 301 8.83 -13.92 -15.43
N THR A 302 10.14 -13.93 -15.52
CA THR A 302 10.85 -14.17 -16.78
C THR A 302 11.07 -15.67 -16.98
N PRO A 303 11.57 -16.11 -18.16
CA PRO A 303 11.98 -17.51 -18.33
C PRO A 303 13.16 -17.96 -17.45
N ILE A 304 13.90 -17.03 -16.82
CA ILE A 304 15.05 -17.33 -15.96
C ILE A 304 14.58 -17.63 -14.52
N GLY A 305 13.53 -16.94 -14.05
CA GLY A 305 12.93 -17.12 -12.73
C GLY A 305 11.92 -18.27 -12.67
#